data_AF-A0AB34GL55-F1
#
_entry.id   AF-A0AB34GL55-F1
#
_cell.length_a   1.000
_cell.length_b   1.000
_cell.length_c   1.000
_cell.angle_alpha   90.00
_cell.angle_beta   90.00
_cell.angle_gamma   90.00
#
_symmetry.space_group_name_H-M   'P 1'
#
loop_
_entity.id
_entity.type
_entity.pdbx_description
1 polymer ?
#
loop_
_entity_poly.entity_id
_entity_poly.type
_entity_poly.pdbx_seq_one_letter_code
_entity_poly.pdbx_strand_id
1 'polypeptide(L)'
;MHPEGNGRSGFLIHGERQKDKLVVLECYVRKDLVYTKANPTFHHWKVDNRKFGLTFQSPADARAFDRGVRKAIEDLIEGSTTSSSTIHNEAELGDDDVFTEL
;
A
#
# COMPACT_ATOMS: atom_id res chain seq x y z
N MET A 1 5.36 -7.08 22.53
CA MET A 1 6.67 -7.41 21.93
C MET A 1 6.90 -6.49 20.75
N HIS A 2 7.73 -5.47 20.92
CA HIS A 2 8.30 -4.72 19.81
C HIS A 2 9.54 -5.49 19.33
N PRO A 3 9.75 -5.72 18.03
CA PRO A 3 11.04 -6.20 17.58
C PRO A 3 12.02 -5.03 17.69
N GLU A 4 12.97 -5.15 18.61
CA GLU A 4 14.16 -4.32 18.67
C GLU A 4 15.03 -4.57 17.44
N GLY A 5 15.56 -3.51 16.83
CA GLY A 5 16.63 -3.62 15.84
C GLY A 5 16.68 -2.48 14.84
N ASN A 6 17.52 -1.49 15.14
CA ASN A 6 17.93 -0.35 14.32
C ASN A 6 16.87 0.75 14.11
N GLY A 7 17.29 2.01 14.21
CA GLY A 7 16.49 3.20 13.87
C GLY A 7 16.14 3.31 12.38
N ARG A 8 15.58 2.24 11.80
CA ARG A 8 15.03 2.18 10.46
C ARG A 8 13.55 2.50 10.56
N SER A 9 13.15 3.65 10.02
CA SER A 9 11.75 4.00 9.80
C SER A 9 11.05 2.86 9.06
N GLY A 10 10.15 2.16 9.75
CA GLY A 10 9.30 1.14 9.14
C GLY A 10 8.07 1.77 8.49
N PHE A 11 7.55 1.13 7.44
CA PHE A 11 6.27 1.54 6.85
C PHE A 11 5.11 0.84 7.56
N LEU A 12 4.01 1.56 7.72
CA LEU A 12 2.79 1.08 8.38
C LEU A 12 1.60 1.27 7.44
N ILE A 13 0.82 0.21 7.25
CA ILE A 13 -0.54 0.33 6.72
C ILE A 13 -1.45 0.62 7.91
N HIS A 14 -2.00 1.84 7.93
CA HIS A 14 -2.90 2.33 8.96
C HIS A 14 -4.27 2.63 8.36
N GLY A 15 -5.32 2.05 8.94
CA GLY A 15 -6.72 2.31 8.57
C GLY A 15 -7.51 2.77 9.79
N GLU A 16 -7.96 4.03 9.73
CA GLU A 16 -8.84 4.63 10.72
C GLU A 16 -10.25 4.78 10.12
N ARG A 17 -11.26 4.30 10.84
CA ARG A 17 -12.65 4.47 10.44
C ARG A 17 -13.08 5.92 10.69
N GLN A 18 -13.46 6.63 9.63
CA GLN A 18 -13.77 8.07 9.70
C GLN A 18 -14.89 8.42 10.69
N LYS A 19 -15.90 7.54 10.85
CA LYS A 19 -17.10 7.79 11.68
C LYS A 19 -16.78 8.02 13.15
N ASP A 20 -15.91 7.21 13.71
CA ASP A 20 -15.66 7.13 15.15
C ASP A 20 -14.17 7.17 15.50
N LYS A 21 -13.30 7.43 14.51
CA LYS A 21 -11.85 7.54 14.68
C LYS A 21 -11.21 6.25 15.22
N LEU A 22 -11.91 5.13 15.11
CA LEU A 22 -11.42 3.85 15.56
C LEU A 22 -10.37 3.33 14.57
N VAL A 23 -9.19 3.01 15.09
CA VAL A 23 -8.16 2.30 14.34
C VAL A 23 -8.60 0.85 14.15
N VAL A 24 -8.83 0.45 12.90
CA VAL A 24 -9.35 -0.88 12.53
C VAL A 24 -8.31 -1.73 11.79
N LEU A 25 -7.22 -1.11 11.35
CA LEU A 25 -6.14 -1.76 10.63
C LEU A 25 -4.80 -1.15 11.03
N GLU A 26 -3.93 -1.96 11.63
CA GLU A 26 -2.52 -1.64 11.85
C GLU A 26 -1.69 -2.83 11.41
N CYS A 27 -0.90 -2.63 10.35
CA CYS A 27 -0.10 -3.68 9.76
C CYS A 27 1.24 -3.11 9.30
N TYR A 28 2.32 -3.45 10.01
CA TYR A 28 3.67 -3.14 9.56
C TYR A 28 3.96 -3.85 8.24
N VAL A 29 4.44 -3.07 7.27
CA VAL A 29 4.90 -3.59 5.98
C VAL A 29 6.20 -4.34 6.21
N ARG A 30 6.32 -5.52 5.60
CA ARG A 30 7.54 -6.32 5.64
C ARG A 30 7.95 -6.77 4.26
N LYS A 31 9.24 -7.09 4.13
CA LYS A 31 9.85 -7.58 2.87
C LYS A 31 9.18 -8.86 2.35
N ASP A 32 8.64 -9.66 3.25
CA ASP A 32 7.95 -10.93 2.97
C ASP A 32 6.42 -10.79 2.89
N LEU A 33 5.89 -9.56 2.82
CA LEU A 33 4.46 -9.32 2.66
C LEU A 33 3.97 -9.89 1.33
N VAL A 34 2.97 -10.77 1.39
CA VAL A 34 2.34 -11.34 0.20
C VAL A 34 1.10 -10.53 -0.12
N TYR A 35 1.16 -9.73 -1.19
CA TYR A 35 0.06 -8.89 -1.66
C TYR A 35 -0.69 -9.57 -2.83
N THR A 36 -2.02 -9.58 -2.79
CA THR A 36 -2.87 -10.22 -3.79
C THR A 36 -3.97 -9.27 -4.24
N LYS A 37 -4.09 -9.09 -5.56
CA LYS A 37 -5.16 -8.34 -6.20
C LYS A 37 -6.26 -9.31 -6.61
N ALA A 38 -7.26 -9.51 -5.75
CA ALA A 38 -8.30 -10.52 -5.97
C ALA A 38 -9.31 -10.07 -7.03
N ASN A 39 -9.62 -8.77 -7.09
CA ASN A 39 -10.37 -8.13 -8.17
C ASN A 39 -10.00 -6.62 -8.24
N PRO A 40 -10.54 -5.83 -9.19
CA PRO A 40 -10.14 -4.42 -9.37
C PRO A 40 -10.30 -3.52 -8.15
N THR A 41 -11.19 -3.84 -7.22
CA THR A 41 -11.46 -3.04 -6.02
C THR A 41 -11.26 -3.80 -4.72
N PHE A 42 -10.83 -5.06 -4.75
CA PHE A 42 -10.55 -5.84 -3.55
C PHE A 42 -9.15 -6.42 -3.59
N HIS A 43 -8.30 -5.90 -2.71
CA HIS A 43 -6.94 -6.40 -2.51
C HIS A 43 -6.80 -6.94 -1.08
N HIS A 44 -5.97 -7.96 -0.90
CA HIS A 44 -5.68 -8.54 0.40
C HIS A 44 -4.22 -8.90 0.53
N TRP A 45 -3.72 -8.99 1.76
CA TRP A 45 -2.33 -9.37 2.01
C TRP A 45 -2.17 -10.24 3.25
N LYS A 46 -1.05 -10.95 3.30
CA LYS A 46 -0.66 -11.81 4.42
C LYS A 46 0.70 -11.41 4.98
N VAL A 47 0.81 -11.34 6.31
CA VAL A 47 2.03 -11.01 7.03
C VAL A 47 1.98 -11.63 8.44
N ASP A 48 3.02 -12.32 8.93
CA ASP A 48 3.03 -13.06 10.25
C ASP A 48 1.79 -13.94 10.42
N ASN A 49 1.41 -14.67 9.37
CA ASN A 49 0.22 -15.51 9.39
C ASN A 49 -1.13 -14.78 9.61
N ARG A 50 -1.15 -13.43 9.68
CA ARG A 50 -2.35 -12.61 9.68
C ARG A 50 -2.74 -12.24 8.26
N LYS A 51 -4.04 -12.20 7.98
CA LYS A 51 -4.61 -11.77 6.71
C LYS A 51 -5.37 -10.47 6.90
N PHE A 52 -5.20 -9.55 5.97
CA PHE A 52 -5.88 -8.26 5.93
C PHE A 52 -6.44 -8.04 4.52
N GLY A 53 -7.46 -7.21 4.39
CA GLY A 53 -8.02 -6.86 3.09
C GLY A 53 -8.69 -5.50 3.11
N LEU A 54 -8.73 -4.87 1.94
CA LEU A 54 -9.39 -3.60 1.71
C LEU A 54 -10.26 -3.70 0.46
N THR A 55 -11.47 -3.17 0.58
CA THR A 55 -12.32 -2.85 -0.57
C THR A 55 -12.21 -1.37 -0.85
N PHE A 56 -11.76 -1.00 -2.05
CA PHE A 56 -11.58 0.36 -2.51
C PHE A 56 -12.85 0.91 -3.16
N GLN A 57 -13.00 2.24 -3.13
CA GLN A 57 -14.13 2.92 -3.77
C GLN A 57 -14.03 2.89 -5.29
N SER A 58 -12.81 2.84 -5.84
CA SER A 58 -12.55 2.77 -7.27
C SER A 58 -11.35 1.88 -7.60
N PRO A 59 -11.25 1.35 -8.84
CA PRO A 59 -10.04 0.70 -9.31
C PRO A 59 -8.81 1.62 -9.31
N ALA A 60 -9.00 2.93 -9.50
CA ALA A 60 -7.92 3.91 -9.47
C ALA A 60 -7.27 4.01 -8.08
N ASP A 61 -8.09 4.07 -7.02
CA ASP A 61 -7.61 4.07 -5.63
C ASP A 61 -6.87 2.77 -5.30
N ALA A 62 -7.40 1.64 -5.76
CA ALA A 62 -6.78 0.34 -5.58
C ALA A 62 -5.38 0.28 -6.22
N ARG A 63 -5.22 0.84 -7.44
CA ARG A 63 -3.93 0.98 -8.12
C ARG A 63 -2.98 1.93 -7.38
N ALA A 64 -3.49 3.06 -6.88
CA ALA A 64 -2.69 4.01 -6.11
C ALA A 64 -2.12 3.36 -4.83
N PHE A 65 -2.96 2.64 -4.10
CA PHE A 65 -2.55 1.92 -2.89
C PHE A 65 -1.53 0.81 -3.20
N ASP A 66 -1.75 0.01 -4.26
CA ASP A 66 -0.81 -1.01 -4.73
C ASP A 66 0.59 -0.44 -5.04
N ARG A 67 0.65 0.74 -5.70
CA ARG A 67 1.92 1.44 -5.94
C ARG A 67 2.61 1.85 -4.64
N GLY A 68 1.86 2.41 -3.69
CA GLY A 68 2.39 2.80 -2.38
C GLY A 68 2.98 1.63 -1.58
N VAL A 69 2.27 0.49 -1.53
CA VAL A 69 2.73 -0.72 -0.82
C VAL A 69 3.99 -1.27 -1.47
N ARG A 70 4.04 -1.36 -2.81
CA ARG A 70 5.24 -1.83 -3.52
C ARG A 70 6.45 -0.94 -3.25
N LYS A 71 6.27 0.38 -3.32
CA LYS A 71 7.35 1.33 -3.05
C LYS A 71 7.88 1.20 -1.62
N ALA A 72 6.99 1.05 -0.64
CA ALA A 72 7.36 0.81 0.74
C ALA A 72 8.20 -0.49 0.91
N ILE A 73 7.85 -1.55 0.19
CA ILE A 73 8.60 -2.82 0.22
C ILE A 73 9.98 -2.65 -0.44
N GLU A 74 10.06 -1.99 -1.58
CA GLU A 74 11.31 -1.67 -2.28
C GLU A 74 12.27 -0.88 -1.38
N ASP A 75 11.78 0.20 -0.74
CA ASP A 75 12.57 1.05 0.15
C ASP A 75 13.08 0.28 1.40
N LEU A 76 12.31 -0.70 1.89
CA LEU A 76 12.75 -1.60 2.96
C LEU A 76 13.88 -2.51 2.49
N ILE A 77 13.80 -3.05 1.27
CA ILE A 77 14.79 -3.97 0.69
C ILE A 77 16.11 -3.23 0.43
N GLU A 78 16.05 -2.10 -0.25
CA GLU A 78 17.21 -1.30 -0.68
C GLU A 78 17.95 -0.62 0.47
N GLY A 79 17.36 -0.60 1.68
CA GLY A 79 18.05 -0.12 2.88
C GLY A 79 18.26 1.39 2.86
N SER A 80 17.17 2.15 2.72
CA SER A 80 17.09 3.60 3.00
C SER A 80 18.30 4.43 2.51
N THR A 81 18.52 4.46 1.20
CA THR A 81 19.33 5.50 0.55
C THR A 81 18.46 6.35 -0.35
N THR A 82 17.47 7.03 0.20
CA THR A 82 16.78 8.09 -0.55
C THR A 82 16.84 9.36 0.28
N SER A 83 17.88 10.14 0.03
CA SER A 83 17.83 11.58 0.22
C SER A 83 16.57 12.10 -0.46
N SER A 84 15.67 12.74 0.29
CA SER A 84 14.48 13.36 -0.29
C SER A 84 14.89 14.39 -1.35
N SER A 85 14.62 14.08 -2.61
CA SER A 85 14.41 15.08 -3.65
C SER A 85 13.06 14.78 -4.29
N THR A 86 12.07 15.57 -3.90
CA THR A 86 10.79 15.70 -4.59
C THR A 86 11.09 16.13 -6.03
N ILE A 87 11.15 15.18 -6.96
CA ILE A 87 11.04 15.48 -8.39
C ILE A 87 9.66 14.97 -8.78
N HIS A 88 8.77 15.93 -9.00
CA HIS A 88 7.48 15.71 -9.64
C HIS A 88 7.74 15.00 -10.97
N ASN A 89 7.42 13.71 -11.04
CA ASN A 89 7.12 13.08 -12.32
C ASN A 89 5.61 13.19 -12.50
N GLU A 90 5.20 14.30 -13.10
CA GLU A 90 4.00 14.38 -13.93
C GLU A 90 4.16 13.38 -15.08
N ALA A 91 3.88 12.11 -14.80
CA ALA A 91 3.53 11.13 -15.83
C ALA A 91 2.03 10.94 -15.76
N GLU A 92 1.32 11.98 -16.19
CA GLU A 92 0.13 11.89 -17.03
C GLU A 92 0.27 10.68 -17.96
N LEU A 93 -0.37 9.56 -17.64
CA LEU A 93 -0.60 8.45 -18.56
C LEU A 93 -1.90 7.74 -18.21
N GLY A 94 -2.97 8.21 -18.87
CA GLY A 94 -4.03 7.35 -19.39
C GLY A 94 -5.14 6.99 -18.43
N ASP A 95 -6.07 7.92 -18.24
CA ASP A 95 -7.48 7.55 -18.21
C ASP A 95 -7.86 7.05 -19.61
N ASP A 96 -7.90 5.73 -19.80
CA ASP A 96 -8.48 5.12 -21.00
C ASP A 96 -9.68 4.29 -20.55
N ASP A 97 -10.73 5.00 -20.13
CA ASP A 97 -12.10 4.49 -20.07
C ASP A 97 -12.56 4.15 -21.51
N VAL A 98 -12.17 2.97 -22.01
CA VAL A 98 -12.82 2.37 -23.17
C VAL A 98 -14.19 1.87 -22.73
N PHE A 99 -15.18 2.76 -22.76
CA PHE A 99 -16.58 2.39 -22.89
C PHE A 99 -16.77 1.67 -24.24
N THR A 100 -16.82 0.34 -24.22
CA THR A 100 -17.54 -0.40 -25.25
C THR A 100 -18.99 -0.56 -24.79
N GLU A 101 -19.82 0.45 -25.08
CA GLU A 101 -21.21 0.15 -25.42
C GLU A 101 -21.21 -0.56 -26.77
N LEU A 102 -21.63 -1.83 -26.77
CA LEU A 102 -22.50 -2.47 -27.77
C LEU A 102 -23.02 -3.80 -27.20
#